data_AF-A0A2X1Q0R8-F1
#
_entry.id   AF-A0A2X1Q0R8-F1
#
_cell.length_a   1.000
_cell.length_b   1.000
_cell.length_c   1.000
_cell.angle_alpha   90.00
_cell.angle_beta   90.00
_cell.angle_gamma   90.00
#
_symmetry.space_group_name_H-M   'P 1'
#
loop_
_entity.id
_entity.type
_entity.pdbx_description
1 polymer ?
#
loop_
_entity_poly.entity_id
_entity_poly.type
_entity_poly.pdbx_seq_one_letter_code
_entity_poly.pdbx_strand_id
1 'polypeptide(L)'
;MPDGLIENLSIRKVSLVRRKTGYKMNLKQEKIAVLLGGTSAEREVSFNSGKAVLEALLKQGYNAHPIDPKEYNVANLKKDGF
;
A
#
# COMPACT_ATOMS: atom_id res chain seq x y z
N MET A 1 10.87 58.97 4.46
CA MET A 1 11.20 57.53 4.40
C MET A 1 10.35 56.83 5.46
N PRO A 2 9.21 56.22 5.11
CA PRO A 2 8.46 55.37 6.02
C PRO A 2 9.12 53.99 6.08
N ASP A 3 8.92 53.24 7.15
CA ASP A 3 8.46 51.85 7.02
C ASP A 3 8.01 51.33 8.38
N GLY A 4 6.70 51.12 8.46
CA GLY A 4 6.02 50.63 9.66
C GLY A 4 6.25 49.15 9.84
N LEU A 5 6.53 48.74 11.08
CA LEU A 5 6.45 47.36 11.54
C LEU A 5 6.08 47.35 13.02
N ILE A 6 4.86 47.78 13.34
CA ILE A 6 4.15 47.28 14.52
C ILE A 6 2.87 46.65 14.00
N GLU A 7 2.92 45.35 13.70
CA GLU A 7 1.75 44.49 13.84
C GLU A 7 2.14 43.01 13.82
N ASN A 8 1.53 42.27 14.74
CA ASN A 8 1.40 40.80 14.76
C ASN A 8 2.43 39.99 15.55
N LEU A 9 2.81 40.47 16.73
CA LEU A 9 3.32 39.62 17.83
C LEU A 9 2.23 38.78 18.53
N SER A 10 0.97 38.78 18.06
CA SER A 10 -0.15 38.15 18.78
C SER A 10 -0.60 36.78 18.24
N ILE A 11 -0.25 36.39 17.00
CA ILE A 11 -0.79 35.16 16.38
C ILE A 11 0.30 34.12 16.11
N ARG A 12 1.11 33.82 17.13
CA ARG A 12 2.08 32.70 17.07
C ARG A 12 1.84 31.60 18.10
N LYS A 13 0.69 31.57 18.80
CA LYS A 13 0.53 30.63 19.92
C LYS A 13 -0.67 29.68 19.91
N VAL A 14 -1.63 29.78 18.99
CA VAL A 14 -2.76 28.84 18.95
C VAL A 14 -3.17 28.51 17.52
N SER A 15 -2.37 27.73 16.82
CA SER A 15 -2.92 26.86 15.77
C SER A 15 -2.11 25.60 15.73
N LEU A 16 -2.67 24.60 16.41
CA LEU A 16 -2.64 23.22 15.99
C LEU A 16 -1.25 22.60 15.93
N VAL A 17 -0.94 21.85 16.99
CA VAL A 17 -0.12 20.64 16.90
C VAL A 17 -0.67 19.81 15.74
N ARG A 18 -0.18 20.04 14.52
CA ARG A 18 -0.35 19.17 13.36
C ARG A 18 0.38 17.89 13.72
N ARG A 19 -0.33 16.98 14.38
CA ARG A 19 0.04 15.57 14.42
C ARG A 19 0.23 15.13 12.97
N LYS A 20 1.47 15.11 12.48
CA LYS A 20 1.85 14.36 11.28
C LYS A 20 1.73 12.88 11.65
N THR A 21 0.51 12.37 11.72
CA THR A 21 0.29 10.94 11.85
C THR A 21 -0.65 10.53 10.73
N GLY A 22 -0.04 10.34 9.57
CA GLY A 22 -0.71 9.88 8.36
C GLY A 22 0.37 9.52 7.38
N TYR A 23 0.91 8.31 7.49
CA TYR A 23 1.70 7.75 6.41
C TYR A 23 0.75 7.65 5.22
N LYS A 24 0.99 8.47 4.19
CA LYS A 24 0.20 8.44 2.97
C LYS A 24 0.65 7.22 2.19
N MET A 25 0.10 6.04 2.55
CA MET A 25 0.38 4.78 1.86
C MET A 25 -0.10 4.92 0.43
N ASN A 26 0.84 4.94 -0.53
CA ASN A 26 0.49 4.92 -1.94
C ASN A 26 0.39 3.45 -2.37
N LEU A 27 -0.74 2.83 -2.05
CA LEU A 27 -0.99 1.40 -2.26
C LEU A 27 -0.75 0.93 -3.70
N LYS A 28 -0.84 1.84 -4.69
CA LYS A 28 -0.54 1.51 -6.09
C LYS A 28 0.94 1.18 -6.34
N GLN A 29 1.84 1.73 -5.53
CA GLN A 29 3.29 1.53 -5.66
C GLN A 29 3.78 0.36 -4.81
N GLU A 30 3.01 -0.07 -3.82
CA GLU A 30 3.33 -1.19 -2.94
C GLU A 30 3.14 -2.53 -3.65
N LYS A 31 4.04 -3.48 -3.39
CA LYS A 31 3.94 -4.83 -3.95
C LYS A 31 2.83 -5.59 -3.23
N ILE A 32 1.88 -6.11 -3.99
CA ILE A 32 0.77 -6.92 -3.48
C ILE A 32 0.98 -8.36 -3.94
N ALA A 33 1.07 -9.30 -2.99
CA ALA A 33 1.09 -10.73 -3.30
C ALA A 33 -0.35 -11.26 -3.38
N VAL A 34 -0.72 -11.84 -4.53
CA VAL A 34 -1.99 -12.55 -4.72
C VAL A 34 -1.71 -14.05 -4.58
N LEU A 35 -2.09 -14.62 -3.45
CA LEU A 35 -1.94 -16.05 -3.20
C LEU A 35 -2.98 -16.83 -4.01
N LEU A 36 -2.52 -17.77 -4.81
CA LEU A 36 -3.37 -18.60 -5.66
C LEU A 36 -2.78 -20.00 -5.87
N GLY A 37 -3.62 -21.03 -5.94
CA GLY A 37 -3.18 -22.42 -6.08
C GLY A 37 -3.01 -23.15 -4.75
N GLY A 38 -1.77 -23.51 -4.39
CA GLY A 38 -1.47 -24.33 -3.21
C GLY A 38 -1.54 -25.85 -3.46
N THR A 39 -1.52 -26.62 -2.37
CA THR A 39 -1.46 -28.10 -2.38
C THR A 39 -2.82 -28.79 -2.20
N SER A 40 -3.90 -28.02 -2.04
CA SER A 40 -5.25 -28.55 -1.84
C SER A 40 -5.80 -29.23 -3.12
N ALA A 41 -6.78 -30.12 -2.94
CA ALA A 41 -7.60 -30.65 -4.03
C ALA A 41 -8.38 -29.54 -4.77
N GLU A 42 -8.61 -28.39 -4.12
CA GLU A 42 -9.28 -27.22 -4.68
C GLU A 42 -8.33 -26.28 -5.46
N ARG A 43 -7.10 -26.73 -5.76
CA ARG A 43 -6.06 -25.92 -6.40
C ARG A 43 -6.56 -25.17 -7.63
N GLU A 44 -7.29 -25.84 -8.53
CA GLU A 44 -7.79 -25.21 -9.77
C GLU A 44 -8.79 -24.09 -9.48
N VAL A 45 -9.65 -24.28 -8.47
CA VAL A 45 -10.63 -23.27 -8.04
C VAL A 45 -9.91 -22.04 -7.46
N SER A 46 -8.91 -22.26 -6.61
CA SER A 46 -8.04 -21.20 -6.08
C SER A 46 -7.27 -20.48 -7.20
N PHE A 47 -6.81 -21.21 -8.21
CA PHE A 47 -6.08 -20.64 -9.33
C PHE A 47 -6.95 -19.72 -10.19
N ASN A 48 -8.19 -20.15 -10.49
CA ASN A 48 -9.13 -19.38 -11.30
C ASN A 48 -9.59 -18.10 -10.59
N SER A 49 -9.97 -18.22 -9.31
CA SER A 49 -10.38 -17.08 -8.50
C SER A 49 -9.22 -16.10 -8.26
N GLY A 50 -8.02 -16.61 -7.93
CA GLY A 50 -6.83 -15.79 -7.75
C GLY A 50 -6.40 -15.04 -9.01
N LYS A 51 -6.50 -15.68 -10.20
CA LYS A 51 -6.27 -15.01 -11.49
C LYS A 51 -7.24 -13.84 -11.72
N ALA A 52 -8.53 -14.04 -11.45
CA ALA A 52 -9.52 -12.98 -11.61
C ALA A 52 -9.21 -11.76 -10.70
N VAL A 53 -8.78 -12.01 -9.46
CA VAL A 53 -8.35 -10.94 -8.54
C VAL A 53 -7.09 -10.24 -9.04
N LEU A 54 -6.07 -10.99 -9.45
CA LEU A 54 -4.83 -10.45 -9.99
C LEU A 54 -5.11 -9.53 -11.19
N GLU A 55 -5.91 -9.99 -12.16
CA GLU A 55 -6.28 -9.20 -13.33
C GLU A 55 -7.01 -7.91 -12.95
N ALA A 56 -7.92 -7.97 -11.98
CA ALA A 56 -8.64 -6.80 -11.51
C ALA A 56 -7.71 -5.76 -10.85
N LEU A 57 -6.70 -6.21 -10.10
CA LEU A 57 -5.69 -5.35 -9.49
C LEU A 57 -4.77 -4.72 -10.55
N LEU A 58 -4.30 -5.52 -11.50
CA LEU A 58 -3.46 -5.05 -12.61
C LEU A 58 -4.21 -4.02 -13.47
N LYS A 59 -5.48 -4.26 -13.81
CA LYS A 59 -6.33 -3.31 -14.55
C LYS A 59 -6.51 -1.98 -13.82
N GLN A 60 -6.53 -2.00 -12.49
CA GLN A 60 -6.59 -0.79 -11.67
C GLN A 60 -5.23 -0.11 -11.48
N GLY A 61 -4.14 -0.68 -12.01
CA GLY A 61 -2.79 -0.14 -11.94
C GLY A 61 -2.10 -0.36 -10.59
N TYR A 62 -2.43 -1.45 -9.88
CA TYR A 62 -1.69 -1.88 -8.71
C TYR A 62 -0.50 -2.77 -9.09
N ASN A 63 0.56 -2.71 -8.29
CA ASN A 63 1.74 -3.56 -8.42
C ASN A 63 1.49 -4.95 -7.78
N ALA A 64 0.65 -5.77 -8.43
CA ALA A 64 0.23 -7.07 -7.94
C ALA A 64 0.99 -8.22 -8.62
N HIS A 65 1.34 -9.25 -7.85
CA HIS A 65 2.09 -10.42 -8.32
C HIS A 65 1.42 -11.73 -7.88
N PRO A 66 1.30 -12.74 -8.76
CA PRO A 66 0.83 -14.06 -8.37
C PRO A 66 1.89 -14.78 -7.54
N ILE A 67 1.47 -15.44 -6.46
CA ILE A 67 2.33 -16.32 -5.66
C ILE A 67 1.59 -17.62 -5.41
N ASP A 68 2.23 -18.74 -5.78
CA ASP A 68 1.72 -20.08 -5.47
C ASP A 68 2.43 -20.64 -4.24
N PRO A 69 1.74 -20.82 -3.10
CA PRO A 69 2.32 -21.35 -1.88
C PRO A 69 2.90 -22.78 -2.03
N LYS A 70 2.52 -23.51 -3.08
CA LYS A 70 3.09 -24.83 -3.38
C LYS A 70 4.54 -24.73 -3.87
N GLU A 71 4.84 -23.72 -4.67
CA GLU A 71 6.13 -23.55 -5.35
C GLU A 71 7.00 -22.48 -4.66
N TYR A 72 6.40 -21.63 -3.82
CA TYR A 72 7.06 -20.52 -3.15
C TYR A 72 6.80 -20.55 -1.64
N ASN A 73 7.88 -20.43 -0.85
CA ASN A 73 7.77 -20.36 0.61
C ASN A 73 7.28 -18.97 1.04
N VAL A 74 6.04 -18.90 1.53
CA VAL A 74 5.38 -17.67 1.99
C VAL A 74 6.14 -16.90 3.08
N ALA A 75 7.03 -17.54 3.83
CA ALA A 75 7.88 -16.86 4.82
C ALA A 75 8.86 -15.86 4.17
N ASN A 76 9.12 -15.99 2.86
CA ASN A 76 9.98 -15.07 2.12
C ASN A 76 9.27 -13.79 1.68
N LEU A 77 7.93 -13.71 1.74
CA LEU A 77 7.15 -12.55 1.25
C LEU A 77 7.68 -11.23 1.82
N LYS A 78 7.87 -11.19 3.14
CA LYS A 78 8.38 -9.99 3.84
C LYS A 78 9.80 -9.62 3.41
N LYS A 79 10.65 -10.60 3.10
CA LYS A 79 12.02 -10.36 2.61
C LYS A 79 12.01 -9.84 1.17
N ASP A 80 11.05 -10.30 0.37
CA ASP A 80 10.88 -9.93 -1.03
C ASP A 80 10.12 -8.60 -1.22
N GLY A 81 9.79 -7.93 -0.12
CA GLY A 81 9.18 -6.61 -0.10
C GLY A 81 7.68 -6.59 -0.38
N PHE A 82 6.99 -7.70 -0.08
CA PHE A 82 5.53 -7.78 0.02
C PHE A 82 5.04 -7.46 1.43
#